data_AF-D9VNH2-F1
#
_entry.id   AF-D9VNH2-F1
#
_cell.length_a   1.000
_cell.length_b   1.000
_cell.length_c   1.000
_cell.angle_alpha   90.00
_cell.angle_beta   90.00
_cell.angle_gamma   90.00
#
_symmetry.space_group_name_H-M   'P 1'
#
loop_
_entity.id
_entity.type
_entity.pdbx_description
1 polymer ?
#
loop_
_entity_poly.entity_id
_entity_poly.type
_entity_poly.pdbx_seq_one_letter_code
_entity_poly.pdbx_strand_id
1 'polypeptide(L)'
;LTVPPAYEYADARRAAWTATVSAEAPAVVYTVSAFADGRTVETPVPAEEAVREGATGTVAEAGLGHDAKAAADRVGQALTALAAPDAAPGAAPGAAPSKGAAR
;
A
#
# COMPACT_ATOMS: atom_id res chain seq x y z
N LEU A 1 24.13 10.97 17.88
CA LEU A 1 22.88 10.20 17.66
C LEU A 1 23.02 9.52 16.30
N THR A 2 22.99 8.20 16.25
CA THR A 2 22.95 7.46 14.96
C THR A 2 21.63 7.79 14.28
N VAL A 3 21.70 8.28 13.04
CA VAL A 3 20.51 8.46 12.22
C VAL A 3 19.90 7.08 11.92
N PRO A 4 18.58 6.91 12.03
CA PRO A 4 17.93 5.66 11.65
C PRO A 4 18.22 5.36 10.16
N PRO A 5 18.31 4.08 9.74
CA PRO A 5 18.62 3.71 8.35
C PRO A 5 17.66 4.30 7.29
N ALA A 6 16.47 4.75 7.68
CA ALA A 6 15.53 5.42 6.79
C ALA A 6 15.91 6.89 6.49
N TYR A 7 16.76 7.51 7.29
CA TYR A 7 17.15 8.93 7.15
C TYR A 7 18.09 9.19 5.96
N GLU A 8 18.71 8.13 5.44
CA GLU A 8 19.63 8.14 4.31
C GLU A 8 18.96 7.80 2.95
N TYR A 9 17.64 7.57 2.97
CA TYR A 9 16.79 7.60 1.78
C TYR A 9 16.51 9.06 1.38
N ALA A 10 17.56 9.73 0.92
CA ALA A 10 17.46 11.09 0.40
C ALA A 10 16.55 11.12 -0.84
N ASP A 11 15.93 12.27 -1.11
CA ASP A 11 14.99 12.45 -2.22
C ASP A 11 15.58 12.04 -3.58
N ALA A 12 16.89 12.21 -3.77
CA ALA A 12 17.63 11.82 -4.97
C ALA A 12 17.69 10.29 -5.23
N ARG A 13 17.31 9.46 -4.26
CA ARG A 13 17.28 7.99 -4.40
C ARG A 13 15.88 7.44 -4.72
N ARG A 14 14.83 8.28 -4.70
CA ARG A 14 13.46 7.84 -5.03
C ARG A 14 13.43 7.39 -6.49
N ALA A 15 13.07 6.13 -6.75
CA ALA A 15 13.04 5.59 -8.11
C ALA A 15 11.60 5.46 -8.62
N ALA A 16 10.74 4.77 -7.87
CA ALA A 16 9.30 4.73 -8.13
C ALA A 16 8.50 5.17 -6.91
N TRP A 17 7.31 5.73 -7.13
CA TRP A 17 6.44 6.21 -6.06
C TRP A 17 4.95 5.99 -6.37
N THR A 18 4.13 5.81 -5.33
CA THR A 18 2.67 5.83 -5.44
C THR A 18 2.05 6.48 -4.22
N ALA A 19 0.83 6.97 -4.37
CA ALA A 19 0.05 7.59 -3.30
C ALA A 19 -1.39 7.08 -3.34
N THR A 20 -1.90 6.62 -2.21
CA THR A 20 -3.31 6.25 -2.05
C THR A 20 -3.94 7.00 -0.89
N VAL A 21 -5.19 7.42 -1.05
CA VAL A 21 -5.97 8.07 0.00
C VAL A 21 -6.78 7.00 0.72
N SER A 22 -6.73 6.98 2.05
CA SER A 22 -7.56 6.08 2.85
C SER A 22 -9.01 6.55 2.85
N ALA A 23 -9.94 5.62 2.66
CA ALA A 23 -11.38 5.89 2.80
C ALA A 23 -11.86 5.82 4.26
N GLU A 24 -11.16 5.05 5.10
CA GLU A 24 -11.58 4.73 6.46
C GLU A 24 -11.00 5.69 7.52
N ALA A 25 -10.01 6.51 7.13
CA ALA A 25 -9.35 7.47 8.01
C ALA A 25 -8.80 8.67 7.22
N PRO A 26 -8.62 9.86 7.84
CA PRO A 26 -8.07 11.04 7.16
C PRO A 26 -6.54 10.91 6.98
N ALA A 27 -6.12 9.98 6.14
CA ALA A 27 -4.72 9.62 5.94
C ALA A 27 -4.40 9.35 4.46
N VAL A 28 -3.16 9.63 4.08
CA VAL A 28 -2.58 9.31 2.77
C VAL A 28 -1.41 8.35 2.99
N VAL A 29 -1.39 7.25 2.22
CA VAL A 29 -0.27 6.33 2.18
C VAL A 29 0.57 6.71 0.97
N TYR A 30 1.77 7.23 1.22
CA TYR A 30 2.75 7.53 0.18
C TYR A 30 3.97 6.63 0.38
N THR A 31 4.30 5.87 -0.66
CA THR A 31 5.39 4.90 -0.61
C THR A 31 6.33 5.10 -1.78
N VAL A 32 7.61 4.82 -1.51
CA VAL A 32 8.69 4.92 -2.48
C VAL A 32 9.48 3.62 -2.48
N SER A 33 9.99 3.26 -3.65
CA SER A 33 11.00 2.24 -3.83
C SER A 33 12.26 2.85 -4.45
N ALA A 34 13.39 2.20 -4.22
CA ALA A 34 14.69 2.62 -4.75
C ALA A 34 15.55 1.39 -5.03
N PHE A 35 16.63 1.59 -5.78
CA PHE A 35 17.65 0.57 -5.96
C PHE A 35 18.40 0.30 -4.65
N ALA A 36 18.60 -0.98 -4.33
CA ALA A 36 19.28 -1.40 -3.11
C ALA A 36 20.77 -1.02 -3.06
N ASP A 37 21.38 -0.74 -4.21
CA ASP A 37 22.78 -0.31 -4.30
C ASP A 37 22.98 1.20 -4.10
N GLY A 38 21.90 1.93 -3.79
CA GLY A 38 21.95 3.34 -3.43
C GLY A 38 22.22 4.30 -4.58
N ARG A 39 22.18 3.84 -5.84
CA ARG A 39 22.28 4.72 -7.01
C ARG A 39 21.13 5.75 -7.03
N THR A 40 21.41 6.93 -7.56
CA THR A 40 20.41 8.01 -7.69
C THR A 40 19.58 7.85 -8.96
N VAL A 41 18.37 8.39 -8.94
CA VAL A 41 17.48 8.48 -10.11
C VAL A 41 17.15 9.95 -10.33
N GLU A 42 17.37 10.44 -11.55
CA GLU A 42 17.19 11.85 -11.88
C GLU A 42 15.72 12.28 -11.76
N THR A 43 14.80 11.45 -12.29
CA THR A 43 13.36 11.70 -12.24
C THR A 43 12.64 10.46 -11.69
N PRO A 44 12.12 10.52 -10.45
CA PRO A 44 11.30 9.44 -9.90
C PRO A 44 10.03 9.23 -10.75
N VAL A 45 9.71 7.96 -11.04
CA VAL A 45 8.61 7.58 -11.93
C VAL A 45 7.37 7.19 -11.11
N PRO A 46 6.15 7.61 -11.48
CA PRO A 46 4.94 7.09 -10.84
C PRO A 46 4.85 5.57 -11.04
N ALA A 47 4.54 4.84 -9.99
CA ALA A 47 4.53 3.38 -10.01
C ALA A 47 3.51 2.84 -11.01
N GLU A 48 2.39 3.54 -11.19
CA GLU A 48 1.34 3.24 -12.18
C GLU A 48 1.89 3.28 -13.61
N GLU A 49 2.86 4.15 -13.88
CA GLU A 49 3.52 4.22 -15.17
C GLU A 49 4.59 3.14 -15.32
N ALA A 50 5.36 2.88 -14.26
CA ALA A 50 6.46 1.92 -14.26
C ALA A 50 5.98 0.47 -14.39
N VAL A 51 4.76 0.14 -13.97
CA VAL A 51 4.18 -1.22 -14.06
C VAL A 51 3.32 -1.43 -15.32
N ARG A 52 3.19 -0.43 -16.18
CA ARG A 52 2.40 -0.57 -17.40
C ARG A 52 3.05 -1.59 -18.34
N GLU A 53 2.23 -2.33 -19.07
CA GLU A 53 2.71 -3.15 -20.16
C GLU A 53 3.55 -2.31 -21.15
N GLY A 54 4.73 -2.83 -21.51
CA GLY A 54 5.67 -2.13 -22.40
C GLY A 54 6.42 -0.96 -21.76
N ALA A 55 6.28 -0.72 -20.45
CA ALA A 55 7.15 0.21 -19.74
C ALA A 55 8.60 -0.30 -19.80
N THR A 56 9.52 0.58 -20.17
CA THR A 56 10.94 0.27 -20.35
C THR A 56 11.80 1.21 -19.51
N GLY A 57 13.07 0.85 -19.33
CA GLY A 57 14.01 1.62 -18.53
C GLY A 57 14.22 1.04 -17.13
N THR A 58 15.31 1.46 -16.50
CA THR A 58 15.90 0.79 -15.34
C THR A 58 14.93 0.65 -14.16
N VAL A 59 14.06 1.63 -13.92
CA VAL A 59 13.05 1.59 -12.84
C VAL A 59 11.98 0.53 -13.11
N ALA A 60 11.46 0.48 -14.35
CA ALA A 60 10.44 -0.48 -14.76
C ALA A 60 11.01 -1.91 -14.81
N GLU A 61 12.17 -2.07 -15.43
CA GLU A 61 12.85 -3.36 -15.60
C GLU A 61 13.34 -3.96 -14.28
N ALA A 62 13.69 -3.11 -13.29
CA ALA A 62 14.02 -3.56 -11.95
C ALA A 62 12.77 -3.91 -11.09
N GLY A 63 11.55 -3.72 -11.61
CA GLY A 63 10.32 -4.02 -10.89
C GLY A 63 9.97 -3.03 -9.77
N LEU A 64 10.65 -1.88 -9.70
CA LEU A 64 10.51 -0.95 -8.57
C LEU A 64 9.10 -0.35 -8.46
N GLY A 65 8.36 -0.24 -9.56
CA GLY A 65 6.94 0.14 -9.53
C GLY A 65 6.07 -0.87 -8.78
N HIS A 66 6.35 -2.17 -8.92
CA HIS A 66 5.65 -3.21 -8.18
C HIS A 66 5.98 -3.14 -6.69
N ASP A 67 7.24 -2.91 -6.33
CA ASP A 67 7.66 -2.81 -4.94
C ASP A 67 6.98 -1.63 -4.22
N ALA A 68 6.92 -0.46 -4.86
CA ALA A 68 6.24 0.70 -4.31
C ALA A 68 4.75 0.41 -4.08
N LYS A 69 4.07 -0.20 -5.05
CA LYS A 69 2.65 -0.56 -4.92
C LYS A 69 2.42 -1.62 -3.84
N ALA A 70 3.25 -2.66 -3.77
CA ALA A 70 3.13 -3.70 -2.76
C ALA A 70 3.32 -3.15 -1.33
N ALA A 71 4.21 -2.16 -1.16
CA ALA A 71 4.36 -1.45 0.10
C ALA A 71 3.11 -0.62 0.43
N ALA A 72 2.57 0.12 -0.54
CA ALA A 72 1.32 0.89 -0.36
C ALA A 72 0.15 -0.01 0.03
N ASP A 73 -0.01 -1.15 -0.64
CA ASP A 73 -1.09 -2.10 -0.38
C ASP A 73 -0.99 -2.68 1.03
N ARG A 74 0.22 -3.09 1.45
CA ARG A 74 0.43 -3.65 2.80
C ARG A 74 0.15 -2.62 3.89
N VAL A 75 0.66 -1.39 3.74
CA VAL A 75 0.44 -0.32 4.72
C VAL A 75 -1.02 0.12 4.72
N GLY A 76 -1.64 0.22 3.55
CA GLY A 76 -3.06 0.54 3.38
C GLY A 76 -3.95 -0.49 4.07
N GLN A 77 -3.72 -1.79 3.86
CA GLN A 77 -4.46 -2.86 4.52
C GLN A 77 -4.32 -2.80 6.05
N ALA A 78 -3.11 -2.56 6.55
CA ALA A 78 -2.87 -2.41 7.99
C ALA A 78 -3.61 -1.19 8.56
N LEU A 79 -3.58 -0.06 7.83
CA LEU A 79 -4.29 1.16 8.21
C LEU A 79 -5.80 0.95 8.23
N THR A 80 -6.36 0.29 7.21
CA THR A 80 -7.78 -0.09 7.16
C THR A 80 -8.16 -0.95 8.36
N ALA A 81 -7.35 -1.97 8.69
CA ALA A 81 -7.61 -2.83 9.85
C ALA A 81 -7.58 -2.07 11.18
N LEU A 82 -6.70 -1.08 11.33
CA LEU A 82 -6.62 -0.23 12.53
C LEU A 82 -7.73 0.82 12.60
N ALA A 83 -8.21 1.28 11.46
CA ALA A 83 -9.28 2.28 11.35
C ALA A 83 -10.68 1.66 11.46
N ALA A 84 -10.80 0.35 11.22
CA ALA A 84 -12.06 -0.36 11.38
C ALA A 84 -12.60 -0.13 12.80
N PRO A 85 -13.86 0.29 12.97
CA PRO A 85 -14.44 0.38 14.30
C PRO A 85 -14.35 -1.00 14.96
N ASP A 86 -14.14 -1.03 16.28
CA ASP A 86 -14.27 -2.28 17.05
C ASP A 86 -15.56 -2.96 16.60
N ALA A 87 -15.43 -4.14 15.99
CA ALA A 87 -16.59 -4.91 15.58
C ALA A 87 -17.42 -5.10 16.85
N ALA A 88 -18.58 -4.43 16.91
CA ALA A 88 -19.48 -4.58 18.04
C ALA A 88 -19.68 -6.09 18.27
N PRO A 89 -19.40 -6.64 19.45
CA PRO A 89 -19.59 -8.05 19.71
C PRO A 89 -21.10 -8.33 19.71
N GLY A 90 -21.66 -8.69 18.55
CA GLY A 90 -23.10 -8.91 18.41
C GLY A 90 -23.68 -8.78 17.02
N ALA A 91 -23.05 -9.32 15.97
CA ALA A 91 -23.78 -9.67 14.75
C ALA A 91 -23.75 -11.20 14.60
N ALA A 92 -24.57 -11.89 15.39
CA ALA A 92 -24.84 -13.30 15.17
C ALA A 92 -25.53 -13.48 13.80
N PRO A 93 -25.13 -14.48 12.98
CA PRO A 93 -25.84 -14.77 11.74
C PRO A 93 -27.26 -15.25 12.06
N GLY A 94 -28.24 -14.58 11.46
CA GLY A 94 -29.66 -14.76 11.71
C GLY A 94 -30.13 -16.21 11.59
N ALA A 95 -30.72 -16.72 12.67
CA ALA A 95 -31.52 -17.94 12.64
C ALA A 95 -32.80 -17.68 11.83
N ALA A 96 -33.00 -18.44 10.76
CA ALA A 96 -34.23 -18.43 9.97
C ALA A 96 -35.43 -18.91 10.81
N PRO A 97 -36.64 -18.34 10.66
CA PRO A 97 -37.81 -18.80 11.40
C PRO A 97 -38.27 -20.17 10.88
N SER A 98 -38.33 -21.16 11.77
CA SER A 98 -38.95 -22.46 11.50
C SER A 98 -40.46 -22.28 11.27
N LYS A 99 -40.97 -22.67 10.09
CA LYS A 99 -42.41 -22.77 9.85
C LYS A 99 -42.98 -23.89 10.74
N GLY A 100 -43.97 -23.54 11.55
CA GLY A 100 -44.69 -24.48 12.41
C GLY A 100 -45.44 -25.53 11.59
N ALA A 101 -45.29 -26.79 12.01
CA ALA A 101 -46.20 -27.85 11.64
C ALA A 101 -47.47 -27.70 12.48
N ALA A 102 -48.56 -27.29 11.85
CA ALA A 102 -49.89 -27.43 12.40
C ALA A 102 -50.34 -28.90 12.26
N ARG A 103 -51.09 -29.33 13.28
CA ARG A 103 -51.69 -30.65 13.52
C ARG A 103 -52.49 -31.21 12.34
#